data_AF-A0A3G2IAU9-F1
#
_entry.id   AF-A0A3G2IAU9-F1
#
_cell.length_a   1.000
_cell.length_b   1.000
_cell.length_c   1.000
_cell.angle_alpha   90.00
_cell.angle_beta   90.00
_cell.angle_gamma   90.00
#
_symmetry.space_group_name_H-M   'P 1'
#
loop_
_entity.id
_entity.type
_entity.pdbx_description
1 polymer ?
#
loop_
_entity_poly.entity_id
_entity_poly.type
_entity_poly.pdbx_seq_one_letter_code
_entity_poly.pdbx_strand_id
1 'polypeptide(L)'
;MTFDLIKYLTENSIPHSVSENGAIDIPGSLILRRNKYATSLPENLTVGGRLDLRGGTQITELPENLIVRGGLNLLSTQITTLPENLMVDGWLDLSDPQVSPDTEAAAVVVSDKHSQLPDCALLRTERATFTALVKCCCR
;
A
#
# COMPACT_ATOMS: atom_id res chain seq x y z
N MET A 1 16.07 17.41 3.03
CA MET A 1 14.85 17.65 3.82
C MET A 1 14.16 16.30 3.92
N THR A 2 14.05 15.76 5.12
CA THR A 2 13.37 14.48 5.36
C THR A 2 11.86 14.71 5.25
N PHE A 3 11.13 13.81 4.58
CA PHE A 3 9.68 13.87 4.58
C PHE A 3 9.14 13.59 5.98
N ASP A 4 8.31 14.51 6.46
CA ASP A 4 7.62 14.39 7.73
C ASP A 4 6.13 14.19 7.43
N LEU A 5 5.66 12.96 7.68
CA LEU A 5 4.27 12.60 7.40
C LEU A 5 3.30 13.42 8.25
N ILE A 6 3.58 13.62 9.54
CA ILE A 6 2.68 14.37 10.43
C ILE A 6 2.57 15.82 10.00
N LYS A 7 3.69 16.42 9.62
CA LYS A 7 3.71 17.75 9.04
C LYS A 7 2.89 17.83 7.77
N TYR A 8 3.08 16.88 6.83
CA TYR A 8 2.31 16.82 5.59
C TYR A 8 0.80 16.70 5.86
N LEU A 9 0.38 15.84 6.78
CA LEU A 9 -1.02 15.64 7.13
C LEU A 9 -1.63 16.92 7.72
N THR A 10 -0.91 17.57 8.64
CA THR A 10 -1.34 18.81 9.27
C THR A 10 -1.46 19.96 8.26
N GLU A 11 -0.46 20.13 7.39
CA GLU A 11 -0.45 21.19 6.35
C GLU A 11 -1.57 21.01 5.32
N ASN A 12 -1.95 19.77 5.02
CA ASN A 12 -3.02 19.46 4.08
C ASN A 12 -4.40 19.31 4.76
N SER A 13 -4.51 19.61 6.07
CA SER A 13 -5.74 19.45 6.84
C SER A 13 -6.33 18.04 6.73
N ILE A 14 -5.47 17.02 6.61
CA ILE A 14 -5.88 15.62 6.54
C ILE A 14 -6.15 15.16 7.97
N PRO A 15 -7.38 14.68 8.28
CA PRO A 15 -7.68 14.13 9.59
C PRO A 15 -6.76 12.95 9.88
N HIS A 16 -6.12 12.97 11.05
CA HIS A 16 -5.23 11.92 11.51
C HIS A 16 -5.23 11.89 13.04
N SER A 17 -4.80 10.76 13.59
CA SER A 17 -4.52 10.62 15.01
C SER A 17 -3.16 9.93 15.20
N VAL A 18 -2.49 10.26 16.30
CA VAL A 18 -1.22 9.66 16.69
C VAL A 18 -1.40 9.10 18.09
N SER A 19 -1.17 7.81 18.25
CA SER A 19 -1.28 7.14 19.55
C SER A 19 0.00 7.28 20.38
N GLU A 20 -0.08 6.93 21.67
CA GLU A 20 1.04 7.02 22.61
C GLU A 20 2.26 6.17 22.19
N ASN A 21 2.04 5.07 21.48
CA ASN A 21 3.09 4.22 20.91
C ASN A 21 3.62 4.72 19.55
N GLY A 22 3.20 5.90 19.09
CA GLY A 22 3.64 6.49 17.82
C GLY A 22 2.97 5.92 16.57
N ALA A 23 1.98 5.04 16.70
CA ALA A 23 1.20 4.60 15.55
C ALA A 23 0.33 5.75 15.00
N ILE A 24 0.20 5.80 13.68
CA ILE A 24 -0.48 6.88 12.98
C ILE A 24 -1.69 6.30 12.28
N ASP A 25 -2.88 6.81 12.61
CA ASP A 25 -4.12 6.43 11.96
C ASP A 25 -4.68 7.59 11.14
N ILE A 26 -4.87 7.34 9.84
CA ILE A 26 -5.45 8.28 8.88
C ILE A 26 -6.79 7.68 8.46
N PRO A 27 -7.94 8.15 9.00
CA PRO A 27 -9.25 7.59 8.63
C PRO A 27 -9.60 7.76 7.13
N GLY A 28 -8.97 8.73 6.47
CA GLY A 28 -9.17 9.03 5.05
C GLY A 28 -8.12 8.40 4.12
N SER A 29 -7.99 8.99 2.93
CA SER A 29 -6.98 8.57 1.95
C SER A 29 -5.69 9.38 2.10
N LEU A 30 -4.55 8.73 1.91
CA LEU A 30 -3.23 9.35 1.88
C LEU A 30 -2.71 9.36 0.44
N ILE A 31 -2.57 10.55 -0.14
CA ILE A 31 -2.17 10.73 -1.54
C ILE A 31 -0.77 11.35 -1.59
N LEU A 32 0.25 10.53 -1.85
CA LEU A 32 1.65 10.95 -2.01
C LEU A 32 2.15 10.86 -3.46
N ARG A 33 1.21 10.76 -4.41
CA ARG A 33 1.49 10.72 -5.84
C ARG A 33 2.41 11.87 -6.27
N ARG A 34 3.51 11.55 -6.96
CA ARG A 34 4.54 12.52 -7.42
C ARG A 34 5.24 13.30 -6.30
N ASN A 35 5.25 12.78 -5.08
CA ASN A 35 5.98 13.38 -3.98
C ASN A 35 7.42 12.87 -3.90
N LYS A 36 8.35 13.56 -4.57
CA LYS A 36 9.79 13.23 -4.57
C LYS A 36 10.48 13.34 -3.21
N TYR A 37 9.84 13.99 -2.24
CA TYR A 37 10.38 14.13 -0.90
C TYR A 37 10.02 12.93 -0.03
N ALA A 38 8.92 12.23 -0.33
CA ALA A 38 8.52 11.02 0.37
C ALA A 38 9.54 9.91 0.10
N THR A 39 10.42 9.67 1.07
CA THR A 39 11.48 8.65 1.05
C THR A 39 11.10 7.40 1.83
N SER A 40 10.24 7.54 2.85
CA SER A 40 9.78 6.43 3.68
C SER A 40 8.40 6.74 4.28
N LEU A 41 7.71 5.69 4.71
CA LEU A 41 6.51 5.77 5.53
C LEU A 41 6.87 5.38 6.98
N PRO A 42 6.18 5.92 7.99
CA PRO A 42 6.38 5.53 9.37
C PRO A 42 5.88 4.11 9.63
N GLU A 43 6.50 3.44 10.60
CA GLU A 43 6.03 2.16 11.13
C GLU A 43 4.64 2.28 11.75
N ASN A 44 3.86 1.20 11.70
CA ASN A 44 2.50 1.13 12.23
C ASN A 44 1.54 2.20 11.66
N LEU A 45 1.67 2.48 10.37
CA LEU A 45 0.77 3.37 9.64
C LEU A 45 -0.53 2.63 9.29
N THR A 46 -1.67 3.19 9.70
CA THR A 46 -3.01 2.75 9.28
C THR A 46 -3.63 3.81 8.38
N VAL A 47 -4.09 3.39 7.19
CA VAL A 47 -4.82 4.23 6.23
C VAL A 47 -6.21 3.63 6.04
N GLY A 48 -7.24 4.34 6.52
CA GLY A 48 -8.65 3.95 6.41
C GLY A 48 -9.20 3.99 4.98
N GLY A 49 -8.62 4.83 4.13
CA GLY A 49 -8.97 4.97 2.71
C GLY A 49 -7.91 4.41 1.76
N ARG A 50 -7.73 5.08 0.62
CA ARG A 50 -6.73 4.72 -0.40
C ARG A 50 -5.35 5.25 -0.01
N LEU A 51 -4.32 4.43 -0.19
CA LEU A 51 -2.92 4.85 -0.18
C LEU A 51 -2.41 4.93 -1.62
N ASP A 52 -2.10 6.14 -2.09
CA ASP A 52 -1.59 6.38 -3.45
C ASP A 52 -0.14 6.85 -3.40
N LEU A 53 0.79 5.96 -3.72
CA LEU A 53 2.23 6.25 -3.82
C LEU A 53 2.70 6.39 -5.27
N ARG A 54 1.76 6.44 -6.23
CA ARG A 54 2.06 6.35 -7.65
C ARG A 54 3.10 7.38 -8.09
N GLY A 55 4.14 6.90 -8.78
CA GLY A 55 5.07 7.65 -9.60
C GLY A 55 5.74 8.84 -8.93
N GLY A 56 7.06 8.78 -8.78
CA GLY A 56 7.87 9.93 -8.34
C GLY A 56 7.99 10.08 -6.83
N THR A 57 7.59 9.07 -6.03
CA THR A 57 8.09 8.89 -4.67
C THR A 57 9.51 8.30 -4.71
N GLN A 58 10.27 8.48 -3.62
CA GLN A 58 11.56 7.83 -3.41
C GLN A 58 11.45 6.66 -2.42
N ILE A 59 10.21 6.21 -2.16
CA ILE A 59 9.93 5.04 -1.31
C ILE A 59 10.34 3.78 -2.07
N THR A 60 11.25 3.02 -1.47
CA THR A 60 11.75 1.74 -1.99
C THR A 60 11.21 0.53 -1.22
N GLU A 61 10.71 0.75 0.00
CA GLU A 61 10.19 -0.27 0.90
C GLU A 61 8.93 0.22 1.62
N LEU A 62 8.02 -0.70 1.92
CA LEU A 62 6.86 -0.43 2.76
C LEU A 62 7.14 -0.90 4.20
N PRO A 63 6.60 -0.21 5.22
CA PRO A 63 6.77 -0.61 6.61
C PRO A 63 6.07 -1.94 6.88
N GLU A 64 6.63 -2.75 7.79
CA GLU A 64 6.17 -4.13 8.01
C GLU A 64 4.69 -4.21 8.40
N ASN A 65 4.24 -3.29 9.26
CA ASN A 65 2.89 -3.28 9.82
C ASN A 65 1.97 -2.24 9.13
N LEU A 66 2.11 -2.06 7.82
CA LEU A 66 1.24 -1.18 7.04
C LEU A 66 -0.16 -1.79 6.87
N ILE A 67 -1.19 -1.03 7.28
CA ILE A 67 -2.59 -1.42 7.11
C ILE A 67 -3.27 -0.41 6.18
N VAL A 68 -3.83 -0.88 5.06
CA VAL A 68 -4.62 -0.08 4.11
C VAL A 68 -6.02 -0.67 3.99
N ARG A 69 -7.02 -0.01 4.58
CA ARG A 69 -8.41 -0.49 4.53
C ARG A 69 -9.11 -0.22 3.19
N GLY A 70 -8.54 0.66 2.37
CA GLY A 70 -8.98 0.90 1.00
C GLY A 70 -8.04 0.25 -0.03
N GLY A 71 -7.78 0.96 -1.12
CA GLY A 71 -6.87 0.49 -2.17
C GLY A 71 -5.44 0.99 -2.00
N LEU A 72 -4.46 0.19 -2.41
CA LEU A 72 -3.04 0.52 -2.45
C LEU A 72 -2.56 0.64 -3.90
N ASN A 73 -2.09 1.81 -4.29
CA ASN A 73 -1.52 2.05 -5.62
C ASN A 73 -0.01 2.28 -5.54
N LEU A 74 0.76 1.35 -6.10
CA LEU A 74 2.22 1.38 -6.17
C LEU A 74 2.72 1.50 -7.62
N LEU A 75 1.87 1.97 -8.54
CA LEU A 75 2.22 2.07 -9.95
C LEU A 75 3.45 2.97 -10.16
N SER A 76 4.45 2.46 -10.89
CA SER A 76 5.72 3.15 -11.17
C SER A 76 6.42 3.67 -9.91
N THR A 77 6.43 2.85 -8.86
CA THR A 77 7.29 3.03 -7.68
C THR A 77 8.53 2.13 -7.77
N GLN A 78 9.54 2.40 -6.95
CA GLN A 78 10.76 1.57 -6.89
C GLN A 78 10.62 0.40 -5.90
N ILE A 79 9.39 0.12 -5.45
CA ILE A 79 9.09 -0.94 -4.49
C ILE A 79 9.14 -2.27 -5.22
N THR A 80 10.09 -3.11 -4.83
CA THR A 80 10.28 -4.45 -5.43
C THR A 80 9.72 -5.55 -4.54
N THR A 81 9.70 -5.35 -3.22
CA THR A 81 9.18 -6.32 -2.26
C THR A 81 8.04 -5.73 -1.45
N LEU A 82 7.08 -6.57 -1.06
CA LEU A 82 6.04 -6.19 -0.10
C LEU A 82 6.30 -6.92 1.23
N PRO A 83 6.05 -6.28 2.37
CA PRO A 83 6.26 -6.91 3.66
C PRO A 83 5.24 -8.02 3.90
N GLU A 84 5.65 -9.08 4.63
CA GLU A 84 4.80 -10.24 4.91
C GLU A 84 3.52 -9.89 5.68
N ASN A 85 3.57 -8.83 6.50
CA ASN A 85 2.47 -8.38 7.34
C ASN A 85 1.65 -7.22 6.72
N LEU A 86 1.83 -6.94 5.42
CA LEU A 86 1.01 -5.97 4.69
C LEU A 86 -0.45 -6.41 4.64
N MET A 87 -1.35 -5.58 5.15
CA MET A 87 -2.80 -5.82 5.11
C MET A 87 -3.48 -4.81 4.18
N VAL A 88 -4.16 -5.29 3.13
CA VAL A 88 -4.95 -4.45 2.21
C VAL A 88 -6.38 -4.98 2.12
N ASP A 89 -7.39 -4.21 2.53
CA ASP A 89 -8.79 -4.68 2.44
C ASP A 89 -9.47 -4.35 1.10
N GLY A 90 -8.87 -3.50 0.27
CA GLY A 90 -9.40 -3.11 -1.04
C GLY A 90 -8.65 -3.76 -2.20
N TRP A 91 -8.20 -2.93 -3.15
CA TRP A 91 -7.46 -3.37 -4.33
C TRP A 91 -5.97 -3.05 -4.20
N LEU A 92 -5.13 -3.82 -4.88
CA LEU A 92 -3.69 -3.57 -4.99
C LEU A 92 -3.32 -3.41 -6.46
N ASP A 93 -2.68 -2.29 -6.80
CA ASP A 93 -2.15 -2.03 -8.14
C ASP A 93 -0.63 -1.92 -8.09
N LEU A 94 0.03 -2.95 -8.63
CA LEU A 94 1.49 -3.05 -8.79
C LEU A 94 1.92 -2.87 -10.25
N SER A 95 1.01 -2.48 -11.14
CA SER A 95 1.26 -2.52 -12.59
C SER A 95 2.41 -1.55 -12.92
N ASP A 96 3.56 -2.07 -13.31
CA ASP A 96 4.69 -1.26 -13.74
C ASP A 96 5.25 -1.75 -15.08
N PRO A 97 5.61 -0.86 -16.03
CA PRO A 97 6.34 -1.24 -17.24
C PRO A 97 7.83 -1.60 -17.02
N GLN A 98 8.40 -1.53 -15.81
CA GLN A 98 9.84 -1.76 -15.56
C GLN A 98 10.19 -2.78 -14.47
N VAL A 99 9.22 -3.55 -13.97
CA VAL A 99 9.51 -4.67 -13.07
C VAL A 99 10.35 -5.72 -13.80
N SER A 100 11.56 -5.98 -13.29
CA SER A 100 12.37 -7.12 -13.71
C SER A 100 11.60 -8.41 -13.46
N PRO A 101 11.64 -9.39 -14.39
CA PRO A 101 10.92 -10.66 -14.26
C PRO A 101 11.32 -11.51 -13.03
N ASP A 102 12.38 -11.12 -12.33
CA ASP A 102 12.98 -11.85 -11.22
C ASP A 102 12.42 -11.44 -9.84
N THR A 103 11.45 -10.53 -9.78
CA THR A 103 10.89 -10.07 -8.51
C THR A 103 10.04 -11.16 -7.86
N GLU A 104 10.49 -11.69 -6.73
CA GLU A 104 9.71 -12.61 -5.91
C GLU A 104 8.42 -11.93 -5.45
N ALA A 105 7.30 -12.53 -5.81
CA ALA A 105 6.03 -11.99 -5.46
C ALA A 105 5.69 -12.32 -4.00
N ALA A 106 5.68 -11.28 -3.17
CA ALA A 106 5.25 -11.37 -1.78
C ALA A 106 3.77 -11.80 -1.68
N ALA A 107 3.46 -12.61 -0.67
CA ALA A 107 2.09 -12.97 -0.36
C ALA A 107 1.38 -11.76 0.28
N VAL A 108 0.38 -11.20 -0.40
CA VAL A 108 -0.42 -10.10 0.14
C VAL A 108 -1.75 -10.64 0.61
N VAL A 109 -2.15 -10.32 1.85
CA VAL A 109 -3.51 -10.60 2.30
C VAL A 109 -4.41 -9.50 1.77
N VAL A 110 -5.22 -9.83 0.76
CA VAL A 110 -6.29 -8.94 0.28
C VAL A 110 -7.61 -9.40 0.89
N SER A 111 -8.14 -8.64 1.84
CA SER A 111 -9.42 -8.97 2.49
C SER A 111 -10.58 -8.58 1.58
N ASP A 112 -11.01 -9.47 0.67
CA ASP A 112 -12.21 -9.21 -0.13
C ASP A 112 -13.47 -9.21 0.75
N LYS A 113 -13.90 -8.02 1.19
CA LYS A 113 -15.15 -7.83 1.95
C LYS A 113 -16.39 -7.81 1.04
N HIS A 114 -16.26 -8.02 -0.29
CA HIS A 114 -17.35 -7.91 -1.26
C HIS A 114 -17.72 -9.20 -2.00
N SER A 115 -17.11 -10.35 -1.71
CA SER A 115 -17.40 -11.59 -2.44
C SER A 115 -18.69 -12.30 -1.99
N GLN A 116 -19.85 -11.80 -2.46
CA GLN A 116 -20.92 -12.68 -2.94
C GLN A 116 -20.58 -13.23 -4.35
N LEU A 117 -19.31 -13.54 -4.61
CA LEU A 117 -18.85 -14.15 -5.85
C LEU A 117 -18.48 -15.61 -5.54
N PRO A 118 -19.03 -16.62 -6.25
CA PRO A 118 -18.84 -18.03 -5.92
C PRO A 118 -17.46 -18.58 -6.28
N ASP A 119 -16.58 -17.79 -6.85
CA ASP A 119 -15.22 -18.19 -7.18
C ASP A 119 -14.27 -17.09 -6.75
N CYS A 120 -13.20 -17.46 -6.06
CA CYS A 120 -12.01 -16.65 -5.86
C CYS A 120 -11.49 -16.23 -7.24
N ALA A 121 -12.07 -15.18 -7.80
CA ALA A 121 -11.66 -14.60 -9.05
C ALA A 121 -10.27 -14.03 -8.78
N LEU A 122 -9.27 -14.75 -9.27
CA LEU A 122 -7.92 -14.28 -9.55
C LEU A 122 -7.98 -12.76 -9.78
N LEU A 123 -7.49 -11.98 -8.82
CA LEU A 123 -7.17 -10.57 -9.06
C LEU A 123 -6.31 -10.59 -10.32
N ARG A 124 -6.85 -10.05 -11.41
CA ARG A 124 -6.21 -10.07 -12.73
C ARG A 124 -4.83 -9.41 -12.65
N THR A 125 -3.78 -10.20 -12.45
CA THR A 125 -2.45 -9.95 -13.01
C THR A 125 -2.35 -10.67 -14.35
N GLU A 126 -3.26 -10.35 -15.27
CA GLU A 126 -3.12 -10.75 -16.68
C GLU A 126 -2.10 -9.84 -17.36
N ARG A 127 -0.82 -10.02 -17.01
CA ARG A 127 0.35 -9.94 -17.90
C ARG A 127 1.63 -10.07 -17.07
N ALA A 128 2.19 -11.29 -17.14
CA ALA A 128 3.57 -11.69 -16.91
C ALA A 128 4.47 -10.68 -16.16
N THR A 129 4.60 -10.88 -14.83
CA THR A 129 5.86 -10.77 -14.03
C THR A 129 5.61 -10.83 -12.52
N PHE A 130 4.37 -10.71 -12.03
CA PHE A 130 4.05 -10.78 -10.60
C PHE A 130 3.07 -11.91 -10.27
N THR A 131 3.56 -12.97 -9.60
CA THR A 131 2.71 -14.02 -9.01
C THR A 131 2.37 -13.67 -7.56
N ALA A 132 1.63 -12.58 -7.31
CA ALA A 132 1.23 -12.25 -5.94
C ALA A 132 0.36 -13.39 -5.38
N LEU A 133 0.85 -14.09 -4.36
CA LEU A 133 0.09 -15.10 -3.64
C LEU A 133 -0.90 -14.38 -2.74
N VAL A 134 -2.06 -14.02 -3.31
CA VAL A 134 -3.14 -13.43 -2.54
C VAL A 134 -3.71 -14.50 -1.61
N LYS A 135 -3.37 -14.43 -0.33
CA LYS A 135 -4.04 -15.25 0.68
C LYS A 135 -5.42 -14.63 0.90
N CYS A 136 -6.42 -15.10 0.16
CA CYS A 136 -7.81 -14.81 0.51
C CYS A 136 -8.04 -15.30 1.94
N CYS A 137 -8.44 -14.36 2.81
CA CYS A 137 -8.81 -14.66 4.18
C CYS A 137 -10.18 -15.36 4.18
N CYS A 138 -10.23 -16.62 3.73
CA CYS A 138 -11.42 -17.45 3.87
C CYS A 138 -11.54 -17.83 5.35
N ARG A 139 -12.59 -17.32 6.02
CA ARG A 139 -13.00 -17.77 7.34
C ARG A 139 -14.17 -18.72 7.21
#